data_AF-A0A7X5INT3-F1
#
_entry.id   AF-A0A7X5INT3-F1
#
_cell.length_a   1.000
_cell.length_b   1.000
_cell.length_c   1.000
_cell.angle_alpha   90.00
_cell.angle_beta   90.00
_cell.angle_gamma   90.00
#
_symmetry.space_group_name_H-M   'P 1'
#
loop_
_entity.id
_entity.type
_entity.pdbx_description
1 polymer ?
#
loop_
_entity_poly.entity_id
_entity_poly.type
_entity_poly.pdbx_seq_one_letter_code
_entity_poly.pdbx_strand_id
1 'polypeptide(L)'
;MAETLLNSSFFDKGIFHVLQDALQIRRNVMKPLNELSKEEILSGEIFEEILNEADEIKRADLISDLKLRAKELGVKSLFDEKLKTYQKIDKETKRKYQGGVSSSNAPPDSNIADVLQLLDYKIEYDNDGNEKSRKLQQTVRNFEIIMDNDSRFAGKIKFDEFSRQEYLMGEIPWESENCDRAWGSHDDAALYSIIQTDYGVKNRNDYFDAIKNVSMRNKFHPVRDILDGLEWDGSERIRSLLPDYLGVESTEYCYQVMRLWMLGAVARVYEPGCKFDYTMIFTGPQGLGKSTFLKMMSLNDSWFNDSLDSLDSDKAAQSLMGSWIVELAELKSLARTAGGVESVKRFLTAAQDKYRVPYERRADIFLRQCVFAGTTNKSDFLQDETGNRRFLIIQTGVNKPTKSLFVPEAVEDMKAAWAQAVRIWKTERPELLLPDSCRDEARRLQDESMADDGKVGIITQFLENKQRTCVLEVWKEALEENGRPQKWQSSEISDIILSIPGWMRVKSPTNFKEYGKQKLFQKKLPSNENLATNYLPSATNSSKNREKIEDGSQSSEDGFMPIDDFSQEELPFQ
;
A
#
# COMPACT_ATOMS: atom_id res chain seq x y z
N MET A 1 -48.22 16.73 -15.15
CA MET A 1 -46.97 16.80 -15.95
C MET A 1 -46.33 15.42 -16.00
N ALA A 2 -47.06 14.46 -16.60
CA ALA A 2 -46.62 13.10 -16.83
C ALA A 2 -47.51 12.51 -17.94
N GLU A 3 -47.55 13.15 -19.11
CA GLU A 3 -48.21 12.59 -20.31
C GLU A 3 -47.93 13.34 -21.62
N THR A 4 -46.77 13.97 -21.77
CA THR A 4 -46.46 14.65 -23.04
C THR A 4 -44.96 14.64 -23.26
N LEU A 5 -44.47 13.62 -23.96
CA LEU A 5 -43.25 13.59 -24.80
C LEU A 5 -43.04 12.17 -25.38
N LEU A 6 -44.09 11.60 -25.96
CA LEU A 6 -43.99 10.44 -26.87
C LEU A 6 -44.46 10.91 -28.25
N ASN A 7 -43.55 11.48 -29.03
CA ASN A 7 -43.60 11.51 -30.50
C ASN A 7 -42.32 12.12 -31.09
N SER A 8 -41.35 11.25 -31.42
CA SER A 8 -40.31 11.35 -32.47
C SER A 8 -39.24 10.28 -32.13
N SER A 9 -39.31 9.09 -32.70
CA SER A 9 -38.77 8.66 -34.00
C SER A 9 -37.42 7.93 -33.84
N PHE A 10 -37.45 6.63 -34.14
CA PHE A 10 -36.32 5.77 -34.54
C PHE A 10 -35.18 5.59 -33.54
N PHE A 11 -35.20 4.49 -32.75
CA PHE A 11 -34.05 3.61 -32.52
C PHE A 11 -34.53 2.28 -31.91
N ASP A 12 -33.91 1.18 -32.35
CA ASP A 12 -34.34 -0.21 -32.21
C ASP A 12 -34.49 -0.71 -30.77
N LYS A 13 -35.67 -1.26 -30.45
CA LYS A 13 -35.95 -2.02 -29.21
C LYS A 13 -35.36 -3.44 -29.21
N GLY A 14 -34.39 -3.73 -30.07
CA GLY A 14 -33.78 -5.05 -30.24
C GLY A 14 -32.54 -5.34 -29.37
N ILE A 15 -31.92 -4.34 -28.76
CA ILE A 15 -30.58 -4.50 -28.14
C ILE A 15 -30.65 -4.70 -26.61
N PHE A 16 -31.77 -4.36 -25.97
CA PHE A 16 -31.91 -4.49 -24.52
C PHE A 16 -32.29 -5.91 -24.05
N HIS A 17 -32.82 -6.76 -24.94
CA HIS A 17 -33.17 -8.16 -24.61
C HIS A 17 -32.03 -9.15 -24.86
N VAL A 18 -31.05 -8.82 -25.71
CA VAL A 18 -29.91 -9.70 -26.04
C VAL A 18 -28.83 -9.67 -24.95
N LEU A 19 -28.77 -8.60 -24.15
CA LEU A 19 -27.79 -8.46 -23.06
C LEU A 19 -28.26 -9.06 -21.72
N GLN A 20 -29.54 -9.38 -21.56
CA GLN A 20 -30.03 -10.11 -20.37
C GLN A 20 -29.92 -11.64 -20.52
N ASP A 21 -29.96 -12.16 -21.74
CA ASP A 21 -29.83 -13.61 -21.98
C ASP A 21 -28.37 -14.10 -22.05
N ALA A 22 -27.40 -13.18 -22.21
CA ALA A 22 -25.98 -13.51 -22.24
C ALA A 22 -25.34 -13.74 -20.83
N LEU A 23 -26.09 -13.51 -19.75
CA LEU A 23 -25.61 -13.64 -18.36
C LEU A 23 -26.28 -14.78 -17.56
N GLN A 24 -27.07 -15.64 -18.20
CA GLN A 24 -27.69 -16.79 -17.54
C GLN A 24 -27.33 -18.11 -18.27
N ILE A 25 -26.33 -18.82 -17.75
CA ILE A 25 -26.12 -20.28 -17.88
C ILE A 25 -25.57 -20.77 -19.26
N ARG A 26 -24.24 -20.80 -19.43
CA ARG A 26 -23.57 -21.84 -20.22
C ARG A 26 -22.81 -22.79 -19.30
N ARG A 27 -23.54 -23.74 -18.72
CA ARG A 27 -22.97 -25.02 -18.29
C ARG A 27 -23.00 -25.96 -19.50
N ASN A 28 -21.82 -26.29 -20.02
CA ASN A 28 -21.60 -27.41 -20.93
C ASN A 28 -22.12 -28.70 -20.28
N VAL A 29 -23.27 -29.21 -20.74
CA VAL A 29 -23.55 -30.64 -20.90
C VAL A 29 -24.63 -30.73 -22.00
N MET A 30 -24.24 -30.91 -23.26
CA MET A 30 -25.16 -31.49 -24.25
C MET A 30 -25.76 -32.75 -23.63
N LYS A 31 -27.06 -32.98 -23.83
CA LYS A 31 -27.65 -34.29 -23.49
C LYS A 31 -26.81 -35.39 -24.18
N PRO A 32 -26.59 -36.53 -23.52
CA PRO A 32 -25.92 -37.67 -24.14
C PRO A 32 -26.50 -37.96 -25.53
N LEU A 33 -25.65 -38.27 -26.51
CA LEU A 33 -26.02 -38.40 -27.92
C LEU A 33 -27.24 -39.33 -28.15
N ASN A 34 -27.36 -40.38 -27.33
CA ASN A 34 -28.44 -41.35 -27.34
C ASN A 34 -29.80 -40.80 -26.84
N GLU A 35 -29.82 -39.67 -26.15
CA GLU A 35 -31.00 -39.03 -25.59
C GLU A 35 -31.56 -37.90 -26.47
N LEU A 36 -30.83 -37.50 -27.52
CA LEU A 36 -31.28 -36.45 -28.43
C LEU A 36 -32.55 -36.86 -29.19
N SER A 37 -33.54 -35.95 -29.21
CA SER A 37 -34.77 -36.05 -30.01
C SER A 37 -34.56 -35.63 -31.47
N LYS A 38 -35.59 -35.81 -32.31
CA LYS A 38 -35.59 -35.36 -33.72
C LYS A 38 -35.48 -33.84 -33.84
N GLU A 39 -36.11 -33.11 -32.93
CA GLU A 39 -36.13 -31.65 -32.90
C GLU A 39 -34.79 -31.11 -32.38
N GLU A 40 -34.26 -31.75 -31.33
CA GLU A 40 -32.99 -31.36 -30.71
C GLU A 40 -31.80 -31.58 -31.65
N ILE A 41 -31.72 -32.74 -32.33
CA ILE A 41 -30.61 -33.01 -33.26
C ILE A 41 -30.60 -32.09 -34.49
N LEU A 42 -31.75 -31.44 -34.78
CA LEU A 42 -31.92 -30.48 -35.87
C LEU A 42 -31.90 -29.02 -35.37
N SER A 43 -31.63 -28.79 -34.08
CA SER A 43 -31.58 -27.44 -33.49
C SER A 43 -30.33 -26.69 -33.96
N GLY A 44 -30.38 -25.36 -33.92
CA GLY A 44 -29.23 -24.52 -34.26
C GLY A 44 -28.03 -24.75 -33.34
N GLU A 45 -28.28 -25.05 -32.06
CA GLU A 45 -27.27 -25.28 -31.03
C GLU A 45 -26.31 -26.43 -31.38
N ILE A 46 -26.85 -27.54 -31.93
CA ILE A 46 -26.05 -28.68 -32.39
C ILE A 46 -25.09 -28.27 -33.51
N PHE A 47 -25.57 -27.48 -34.47
CA PHE A 47 -24.74 -27.03 -35.59
C PHE A 47 -23.72 -25.97 -35.17
N GLU A 48 -24.06 -25.09 -34.22
CA GLU A 48 -23.12 -24.16 -33.61
C GLU A 48 -22.00 -24.90 -32.87
N GLU A 49 -22.32 -25.95 -32.12
CA GLU A 49 -21.32 -26.75 -31.41
C GLU A 49 -20.35 -27.45 -32.38
N ILE A 50 -20.88 -28.04 -33.46
CA ILE A 50 -20.05 -28.59 -34.55
C ILE A 50 -19.11 -27.52 -35.13
N LEU A 51 -19.61 -26.30 -35.35
CA LEU A 51 -18.82 -25.24 -35.96
C LEU A 51 -17.79 -24.63 -35.00
N ASN A 52 -18.06 -24.63 -33.70
CA ASN A 52 -17.22 -24.10 -32.63
C ASN A 52 -16.13 -25.07 -32.14
N GLU A 53 -16.23 -26.38 -32.44
CA GLU A 53 -15.19 -27.36 -32.11
C GLU A 53 -13.89 -27.06 -32.89
N ALA A 54 -12.85 -26.58 -32.21
CA ALA A 54 -11.62 -26.10 -32.83
C ALA A 54 -10.72 -27.22 -33.37
N ASP A 55 -10.87 -28.44 -32.83
CA ASP A 55 -10.11 -29.61 -33.25
C ASP A 55 -10.79 -30.29 -34.45
N GLU A 56 -10.11 -30.36 -35.60
CA GLU A 56 -10.67 -30.92 -36.83
C GLU A 56 -11.00 -32.41 -36.71
N ILE A 57 -10.27 -33.17 -35.89
CA ILE A 57 -10.49 -34.60 -35.67
C ILE A 57 -11.74 -34.79 -34.82
N LYS A 58 -11.83 -34.09 -33.68
CA LYS A 58 -13.02 -34.15 -32.80
C LYS A 58 -14.27 -33.67 -33.50
N ARG A 59 -14.14 -32.64 -34.35
CA ARG A 59 -15.25 -32.15 -35.17
C ARG A 59 -15.73 -33.21 -36.15
N ALA A 60 -14.82 -33.93 -36.80
CA ALA A 60 -15.17 -34.99 -37.73
C ALA A 60 -15.87 -36.16 -37.02
N ASP A 61 -15.39 -36.55 -35.85
CA ASP A 61 -15.98 -37.60 -35.01
C ASP A 61 -17.39 -37.20 -34.54
N LEU A 62 -17.55 -35.98 -34.03
CA LEU A 62 -18.84 -35.44 -33.60
C LEU A 62 -19.87 -35.41 -34.74
N ILE A 63 -19.46 -34.97 -35.93
CA ILE A 63 -20.33 -34.99 -37.12
C ILE A 63 -20.73 -36.43 -37.48
N SER A 64 -19.79 -37.38 -37.40
CA SER A 64 -20.05 -38.79 -37.71
C SER A 64 -21.09 -39.37 -36.75
N ASP A 65 -20.92 -39.13 -35.45
CA ASP A 65 -21.79 -39.62 -34.39
C ASP A 65 -23.21 -39.03 -34.50
N LEU A 66 -23.32 -37.72 -34.73
CA LEU A 66 -24.61 -37.06 -34.95
C LEU A 66 -25.30 -37.54 -36.22
N LYS A 67 -24.55 -37.83 -37.30
CA LYS A 67 -25.14 -38.42 -38.52
C LYS A 67 -25.67 -39.83 -38.29
N LEU A 68 -24.99 -40.62 -37.46
CA LEU A 68 -25.46 -41.95 -37.08
C LEU A 68 -26.76 -41.84 -36.28
N ARG A 69 -26.80 -40.94 -35.29
CA ARG A 69 -28.00 -40.69 -34.50
C ARG A 69 -29.15 -40.14 -35.35
N ALA A 70 -28.90 -39.21 -36.25
CA ALA A 70 -29.91 -38.68 -37.18
C ALA A 70 -30.47 -39.77 -38.11
N LYS A 71 -29.66 -40.79 -38.44
CA LYS A 71 -30.11 -41.97 -39.19
C LYS A 71 -31.07 -42.83 -38.38
N GLU A 72 -30.75 -43.10 -37.11
CA GLU A 72 -31.64 -43.84 -36.20
C GLU A 72 -32.99 -43.14 -36.02
N LEU A 73 -32.96 -41.81 -35.95
CA LEU A 73 -34.15 -40.97 -35.80
C LEU A 73 -34.91 -40.73 -37.13
N GLY A 74 -34.39 -41.21 -38.26
CA GLY A 74 -35.02 -41.08 -39.57
C GLY A 74 -34.98 -39.68 -40.18
N VAL A 75 -34.08 -38.80 -39.70
CA VAL A 75 -33.95 -37.39 -40.13
C VAL A 75 -32.59 -37.07 -40.78
N LYS A 76 -31.81 -38.10 -41.14
CA LYS A 76 -30.45 -37.95 -41.70
C LYS A 76 -30.38 -37.02 -42.91
N SER A 77 -31.31 -37.13 -43.87
CA SER A 77 -31.32 -36.29 -45.07
C SER A 77 -31.47 -34.81 -44.71
N LEU A 78 -32.38 -34.48 -43.79
CA LEU A 78 -32.63 -33.13 -43.31
C LEU A 78 -31.46 -32.59 -42.48
N PHE A 79 -30.82 -33.46 -41.68
CA PHE A 79 -29.61 -33.12 -40.94
C PHE A 79 -28.44 -32.79 -41.90
N ASP A 80 -28.21 -33.60 -42.93
CA ASP A 80 -27.17 -33.37 -43.94
C ASP A 80 -27.42 -32.06 -44.72
N GLU A 81 -28.67 -31.72 -45.02
CA GLU A 81 -29.07 -30.48 -45.67
C GLU A 81 -28.83 -29.25 -44.78
N LYS A 82 -29.27 -29.30 -43.51
CA LYS A 82 -29.00 -28.24 -42.53
C LYS A 82 -27.50 -28.09 -42.30
N LEU A 83 -26.74 -29.17 -42.10
CA LEU A 83 -25.29 -29.10 -41.91
C LEU A 83 -24.59 -28.39 -43.08
N LYS A 84 -24.96 -28.71 -44.32
CA LYS A 84 -24.44 -28.01 -45.51
C LYS A 84 -24.78 -26.53 -45.50
N THR A 85 -26.01 -26.19 -45.10
CA THR A 85 -26.48 -24.81 -45.01
C THR A 85 -25.69 -24.03 -43.96
N TYR A 86 -25.52 -24.58 -42.76
CA TYR A 86 -24.71 -23.99 -41.69
C TYR A 86 -23.23 -23.88 -42.06
N GLN A 87 -22.65 -24.88 -42.73
CA GLN A 87 -21.28 -24.78 -43.25
C GLN A 87 -21.13 -23.72 -44.36
N LYS A 88 -22.16 -23.53 -45.19
CA LYS A 88 -22.19 -22.47 -46.20
C LYS A 88 -22.31 -21.10 -45.55
N ILE A 89 -23.18 -20.94 -44.56
CA ILE A 89 -23.32 -19.72 -43.77
C ILE A 89 -22.02 -19.43 -43.03
N ASP A 90 -21.40 -20.39 -42.36
CA ASP A 90 -20.10 -20.22 -41.70
C ASP A 90 -18.99 -19.84 -42.69
N LYS A 91 -18.95 -20.45 -43.89
CA LYS A 91 -18.03 -20.06 -44.95
C LYS A 91 -18.33 -18.67 -45.52
N GLU A 92 -19.59 -18.29 -45.68
CA GLU A 92 -20.00 -16.96 -46.16
C GLU A 92 -19.78 -15.88 -45.09
N THR A 93 -20.02 -16.19 -43.82
CA THR A 93 -19.70 -15.37 -42.66
C THR A 93 -18.20 -15.22 -42.56
N LYS A 94 -17.41 -16.30 -42.57
CA LYS A 94 -15.94 -16.23 -42.62
C LYS A 94 -15.43 -15.50 -43.87
N ARG A 95 -16.10 -15.60 -45.03
CA ARG A 95 -15.79 -14.82 -46.24
C ARG A 95 -16.25 -13.36 -46.16
N LYS A 96 -17.31 -13.03 -45.43
CA LYS A 96 -17.74 -11.66 -45.12
C LYS A 96 -16.89 -11.04 -44.01
N TYR A 97 -16.32 -11.84 -43.11
CA TYR A 97 -15.32 -11.41 -42.15
C TYR A 97 -13.94 -11.28 -42.83
N GLN A 98 -13.59 -12.18 -43.76
CA GLN A 98 -12.35 -12.11 -44.57
C GLN A 98 -12.44 -11.11 -45.75
N GLY A 99 -13.64 -10.78 -46.22
CA GLY A 99 -13.90 -9.89 -47.36
C GLY A 99 -14.68 -8.62 -47.00
N GLY A 100 -15.04 -8.47 -45.73
CA GLY A 100 -15.61 -7.26 -45.11
C GLY A 100 -14.59 -6.48 -44.28
N VAL A 101 -13.35 -6.98 -44.15
CA VAL A 101 -12.19 -6.11 -43.97
C VAL A 101 -11.67 -5.79 -45.37
N SER A 102 -12.45 -4.98 -46.10
CA SER A 102 -11.80 -3.99 -46.93
C SER A 102 -10.93 -3.15 -45.99
N SER A 103 -9.78 -2.69 -46.48
CA SER A 103 -8.78 -1.87 -45.80
C SER A 103 -9.28 -0.49 -45.33
N SER A 104 -10.53 -0.38 -44.87
CA SER A 104 -11.24 0.87 -44.61
C SER A 104 -11.45 1.18 -43.13
N ASN A 105 -11.06 0.28 -42.22
CA ASN A 105 -11.07 0.54 -40.76
C ASN A 105 -9.68 0.42 -40.09
N ALA A 106 -8.62 0.12 -40.83
CA ALA A 106 -7.27 0.35 -40.33
C ALA A 106 -7.00 1.87 -40.44
N PRO A 107 -6.42 2.52 -39.41
CA PRO A 107 -5.89 3.86 -39.58
C PRO A 107 -5.01 3.88 -40.84
N PRO A 108 -5.06 4.93 -41.68
CA PRO A 108 -4.30 5.01 -42.93
C PRO A 108 -2.78 4.74 -42.79
N ASP A 109 -2.25 4.79 -41.56
CA ASP A 109 -0.84 4.65 -41.20
C ASP A 109 -0.45 3.30 -40.56
N SER A 110 -1.28 2.24 -40.65
CA SER A 110 -0.90 0.92 -40.08
C SER A 110 0.15 0.20 -40.96
N ASN A 111 1.30 -0.17 -40.38
CA ASN A 111 2.43 -0.81 -41.06
C ASN A 111 2.37 -2.35 -41.07
N ILE A 112 1.15 -2.93 -41.14
CA ILE A 112 0.90 -4.38 -41.00
C ILE A 112 1.75 -5.22 -41.96
N ALA A 113 1.89 -4.79 -43.21
CA ALA A 113 2.65 -5.52 -44.24
C ALA A 113 4.15 -5.63 -43.91
N ASP A 114 4.70 -4.63 -43.22
CA ASP A 114 6.09 -4.63 -42.79
C ASP A 114 6.27 -5.56 -41.59
N VAL A 115 5.34 -5.52 -40.63
CA VAL A 115 5.36 -6.39 -39.45
C VAL A 115 5.24 -7.87 -39.84
N LEU A 116 4.40 -8.21 -40.83
CA LEU A 116 4.26 -9.58 -41.34
C LEU A 116 5.59 -10.14 -41.87
N GLN A 117 6.47 -9.31 -42.42
CA GLN A 117 7.78 -9.76 -42.91
C GLN A 117 8.77 -10.10 -41.79
N LEU A 118 8.52 -9.59 -40.57
CA LEU A 118 9.37 -9.83 -39.41
C LEU A 118 9.01 -11.13 -38.67
N LEU A 119 7.84 -11.72 -38.93
CA LEU A 119 7.36 -12.88 -38.18
C LEU A 119 8.15 -14.14 -38.53
N ASP A 120 8.24 -15.04 -37.55
CA ASP A 120 8.84 -16.36 -37.72
C ASP A 120 7.88 -17.28 -38.48
N TYR A 121 8.36 -17.83 -39.60
CA TYR A 121 7.67 -18.84 -40.40
C TYR A 121 8.48 -20.13 -40.42
N LYS A 122 7.79 -21.27 -40.35
CA LYS A 122 8.38 -22.55 -40.73
C LYS A 122 8.24 -22.69 -42.24
N ILE A 123 9.38 -22.78 -42.90
CA ILE A 123 9.47 -23.00 -44.34
C ILE A 123 9.80 -24.47 -44.57
N GLU A 124 8.97 -25.13 -45.37
CA GLU A 124 9.24 -26.49 -45.84
C GLU A 124 9.67 -26.41 -47.30
N TYR A 125 10.78 -27.07 -47.63
CA TYR A 125 11.31 -27.13 -48.98
C TYR A 125 10.96 -28.47 -49.63
N ASP A 126 10.80 -28.48 -50.96
CA ASP A 126 10.71 -29.70 -51.74
C ASP A 126 12.10 -30.33 -51.98
N ASN A 127 12.13 -31.48 -52.66
CA ASN A 127 13.37 -32.20 -52.95
C ASN A 127 14.29 -31.44 -53.93
N ASP A 128 13.75 -30.46 -54.65
CA ASP A 128 14.47 -29.61 -55.61
C ASP A 128 14.96 -28.30 -54.96
N GLY A 129 14.68 -28.10 -53.67
CA GLY A 129 15.08 -26.93 -52.89
C GLY A 129 14.13 -25.73 -53.01
N ASN A 130 12.97 -25.87 -53.65
CA ASN A 130 11.97 -24.80 -53.75
C ASN A 130 11.08 -24.76 -52.50
N GLU A 131 10.61 -23.56 -52.13
CA GLU A 131 9.69 -23.36 -51.01
C GLU A 131 8.33 -24.02 -51.32
N LYS A 132 8.04 -25.12 -50.61
CA LYS A 132 6.80 -25.90 -50.73
C LYS A 132 5.68 -25.32 -49.88
N SER A 133 6.00 -24.87 -48.66
CA SER A 133 5.02 -24.23 -47.79
C SER A 133 5.66 -23.24 -46.84
N ARG A 134 4.91 -22.18 -46.55
CA ARG A 134 5.21 -21.19 -45.52
C ARG A 134 4.13 -21.23 -44.45
N LYS A 135 4.46 -21.66 -43.24
CA LYS A 135 3.51 -21.72 -42.14
C LYS A 135 3.93 -20.81 -41.00
N LEU A 136 3.09 -19.84 -40.68
CA LEU A 136 3.28 -18.94 -39.54
C LEU A 136 3.43 -19.75 -38.26
N GLN A 137 4.50 -19.48 -37.51
CA GLN A 137 4.73 -20.10 -36.22
C GLN A 137 3.82 -19.49 -35.14
N GLN A 138 3.32 -20.33 -34.25
CA GLN A 138 2.49 -19.92 -33.11
C GLN A 138 3.41 -19.87 -31.89
N THR A 139 4.10 -18.75 -31.71
CA THR A 139 5.12 -18.56 -30.69
C THR A 139 4.90 -17.25 -29.96
N VAL A 140 5.34 -17.19 -28.70
CA VAL A 140 5.40 -15.96 -27.90
C VAL A 140 6.13 -14.85 -28.66
N ARG A 141 7.27 -15.19 -29.29
CA ARG A 141 8.07 -14.24 -30.07
C ARG A 141 7.29 -13.56 -31.20
N ASN A 142 6.40 -14.27 -31.89
CA ASN A 142 5.59 -13.66 -32.94
C ASN A 142 4.58 -12.66 -32.36
N PHE A 143 3.99 -12.94 -31.19
CA PHE A 143 3.19 -11.94 -30.48
C PHE A 143 4.02 -10.71 -30.09
N GLU A 144 5.22 -10.92 -29.53
CA GLU A 144 6.13 -9.82 -29.15
C GLU A 144 6.52 -8.95 -30.35
N ILE A 145 6.92 -9.56 -31.47
CA ILE A 145 7.28 -8.85 -32.71
C ILE A 145 6.11 -7.99 -33.18
N ILE A 146 4.89 -8.54 -33.18
CA ILE A 146 3.71 -7.78 -33.54
C ILE A 146 3.59 -6.58 -32.60
N MET A 147 3.53 -6.83 -31.29
CA MET A 147 3.34 -5.83 -30.23
C MET A 147 4.38 -4.69 -30.25
N ASP A 148 5.62 -4.99 -30.61
CA ASP A 148 6.70 -4.01 -30.64
C ASP A 148 6.76 -3.19 -31.93
N ASN A 149 6.18 -3.68 -33.04
CA ASN A 149 6.41 -3.10 -34.36
C ASN A 149 5.15 -2.57 -35.05
N ASP A 150 3.95 -3.03 -34.70
CA ASP A 150 2.72 -2.46 -35.25
C ASP A 150 2.47 -1.06 -34.67
N SER A 151 2.43 -0.05 -35.54
CA SER A 151 2.27 1.36 -35.17
C SER A 151 1.04 1.65 -34.31
N ARG A 152 0.03 0.77 -34.33
CA ARG A 152 -1.18 0.90 -33.53
C ARG A 152 -0.93 0.70 -32.03
N PHE A 153 0.05 -0.11 -31.62
CA PHE A 153 0.29 -0.44 -30.22
C PHE A 153 1.76 -0.44 -29.78
N ALA A 154 2.71 -0.35 -30.72
CA ALA A 154 4.14 -0.22 -30.45
C ALA A 154 4.42 0.96 -29.49
N GLY A 155 5.12 0.68 -28.39
CA GLY A 155 5.48 1.66 -27.36
C GLY A 155 4.33 2.10 -26.43
N LYS A 156 3.11 1.61 -26.64
CA LYS A 156 1.91 1.99 -25.86
C LYS A 156 1.57 1.01 -24.74
N ILE A 157 2.07 -0.22 -24.85
CA ILE A 157 1.96 -1.27 -23.82
C ILE A 157 3.17 -1.11 -22.89
N LYS A 158 2.94 -0.62 -21.68
CA LYS A 158 3.98 -0.28 -20.70
C LYS A 158 3.82 -1.05 -19.40
N PHE A 159 4.87 -1.06 -18.60
CA PHE A 159 4.82 -1.56 -17.23
C PHE A 159 5.07 -0.42 -16.25
N ASP A 160 4.07 -0.15 -15.40
CA ASP A 160 4.21 0.82 -14.32
C ASP A 160 5.00 0.17 -13.17
N GLU A 161 6.24 0.62 -12.95
CA GLU A 161 7.10 0.09 -11.88
C GLU A 161 6.59 0.41 -10.47
N PHE A 162 5.75 1.43 -10.34
CA PHE A 162 5.22 1.91 -9.06
C PHE A 162 4.03 1.06 -8.61
N SER A 163 3.03 0.90 -9.49
CA SER A 163 1.87 0.03 -9.22
C SER A 163 2.05 -1.42 -9.66
N ARG A 164 3.18 -1.76 -10.31
CA ARG A 164 3.56 -3.12 -10.73
C ARG A 164 2.50 -3.81 -11.60
N GLN A 165 1.86 -3.05 -12.48
CA GLN A 165 0.82 -3.51 -13.38
C GLN A 165 1.10 -3.06 -14.81
N GLU A 166 0.57 -3.79 -15.77
CA GLU A 166 0.52 -3.36 -17.16
C GLU A 166 -0.29 -2.06 -17.28
N TYR A 167 0.17 -1.21 -18.18
CA TYR A 167 -0.34 0.14 -18.33
C TYR A 167 -0.44 0.47 -19.81
N LEU A 168 -1.49 1.19 -20.17
CA LEU A 168 -1.73 1.65 -21.51
C LEU A 168 -1.49 3.16 -21.60
N MET A 169 -0.58 3.56 -22.48
CA MET A 169 -0.20 4.96 -22.68
C MET A 169 -0.17 5.30 -24.17
N GLY A 170 -1.16 6.05 -24.65
CA GLY A 170 -1.28 6.46 -26.05
C GLY A 170 -2.64 6.12 -26.66
N GLU A 171 -2.80 6.51 -27.93
CA GLU A 171 -3.99 6.22 -28.73
C GLU A 171 -3.98 4.78 -29.23
N ILE A 172 -5.09 4.07 -29.14
CA ILE A 172 -5.22 2.66 -29.53
C ILE A 172 -6.47 2.41 -30.37
N PRO A 173 -6.54 1.32 -31.15
CA PRO A 173 -7.67 1.08 -32.06
C PRO A 173 -9.03 0.80 -31.41
N TRP A 174 -9.06 0.34 -30.15
CA TRP A 174 -10.30 -0.06 -29.47
C TRP A 174 -10.81 0.98 -28.47
N GLU A 175 -10.18 2.15 -28.40
CA GLU A 175 -10.62 3.28 -27.59
C GLU A 175 -10.57 4.57 -28.42
N SER A 176 -11.57 5.44 -28.30
CA SER A 176 -11.65 6.66 -29.08
C SER A 176 -10.81 7.82 -28.53
N GLU A 177 -10.37 7.71 -27.28
CA GLU A 177 -9.62 8.73 -26.57
C GLU A 177 -8.20 8.24 -26.29
N ASN A 178 -7.28 9.19 -26.12
CA ASN A 178 -5.92 8.88 -25.69
C ASN A 178 -5.95 8.23 -24.30
N CYS A 179 -5.38 7.04 -24.18
CA CYS A 179 -5.38 6.31 -22.92
C CYS A 179 -4.13 6.65 -22.10
N ASP A 180 -4.34 6.90 -20.82
CA ASP A 180 -3.28 6.97 -19.80
C ASP A 180 -3.85 6.31 -18.54
N ARG A 181 -3.90 4.97 -18.56
CA ARG A 181 -4.57 4.17 -17.52
C ARG A 181 -3.98 2.78 -17.37
N ALA A 182 -4.28 2.16 -16.23
CA ALA A 182 -4.00 0.74 -16.02
C ALA A 182 -4.66 -0.13 -17.11
N TRP A 183 -3.96 -1.20 -17.48
CA TRP A 183 -4.44 -2.21 -18.42
C TRP A 183 -5.58 -3.02 -17.80
N GLY A 184 -6.66 -3.19 -18.54
CA GLY A 184 -7.87 -3.90 -18.10
C GLY A 184 -8.18 -5.14 -18.94
N SER A 185 -9.11 -5.97 -18.45
CA SER A 185 -9.52 -7.20 -19.15
C SER A 185 -10.09 -6.98 -20.55
N HIS A 186 -10.63 -5.77 -20.82
CA HIS A 186 -11.12 -5.43 -22.16
C HIS A 186 -9.96 -5.25 -23.15
N ASP A 187 -8.85 -4.64 -22.71
CA ASP A 187 -7.66 -4.45 -23.54
C ASP A 187 -7.08 -5.80 -23.97
N ASP A 188 -7.09 -6.78 -23.06
CA ASP A 188 -6.70 -8.16 -23.38
C ASP A 188 -7.52 -8.76 -24.51
N ALA A 189 -8.85 -8.62 -24.42
CA ALA A 189 -9.75 -9.17 -25.42
C ALA A 189 -9.61 -8.45 -26.77
N ALA A 190 -9.49 -7.12 -26.75
CA ALA A 190 -9.42 -6.30 -27.93
C ALA A 190 -8.09 -6.50 -28.68
N LEU A 191 -6.95 -6.38 -27.99
CA LEU A 191 -5.64 -6.57 -28.61
C LEU A 191 -5.48 -7.99 -29.14
N TYR A 192 -5.88 -9.01 -28.36
CA TYR A 192 -5.83 -10.39 -28.82
C TYR A 192 -6.69 -10.62 -30.07
N SER A 193 -7.90 -10.05 -30.14
CA SER A 193 -8.77 -10.14 -31.31
C SER A 193 -8.15 -9.50 -32.55
N ILE A 194 -7.54 -8.32 -32.40
CA ILE A 194 -6.84 -7.63 -33.50
C ILE A 194 -5.66 -8.46 -33.99
N ILE A 195 -4.79 -8.93 -33.08
CA ILE A 195 -3.63 -9.76 -33.43
C ILE A 195 -4.06 -11.04 -34.14
N GLN A 196 -5.10 -11.70 -33.63
CA GLN A 196 -5.64 -12.92 -34.22
C GLN A 196 -6.18 -12.70 -35.63
N THR A 197 -6.86 -11.58 -35.87
CA THR A 197 -7.52 -11.27 -37.14
C THR A 197 -6.51 -10.84 -38.19
N ASP A 198 -5.61 -9.93 -37.83
CA ASP A 198 -4.72 -9.27 -38.79
C ASP A 198 -3.45 -10.09 -39.08
N TYR A 199 -2.97 -10.84 -38.09
CA TYR A 199 -1.70 -11.58 -38.19
C TYR A 199 -1.87 -13.10 -38.15
N GLY A 200 -2.99 -13.61 -37.67
CA GLY A 200 -3.25 -15.06 -37.66
C GLY A 200 -2.53 -15.85 -36.55
N VAL A 201 -2.02 -15.18 -35.51
CA VAL A 201 -1.50 -15.82 -34.29
C VAL A 201 -2.66 -16.06 -33.29
N LYS A 202 -2.73 -17.23 -32.67
CA LYS A 202 -3.97 -17.79 -32.07
C LYS A 202 -3.78 -18.49 -30.71
N ASN A 203 -2.57 -18.53 -30.16
CA ASN A 203 -2.34 -19.13 -28.85
C ASN A 203 -2.52 -18.08 -27.75
N ARG A 204 -3.54 -18.27 -26.89
CA ARG A 204 -3.88 -17.31 -25.85
C ARG A 204 -2.90 -17.28 -24.67
N ASN A 205 -2.24 -18.40 -24.35
CA ASN A 205 -1.24 -18.40 -23.28
C ASN A 205 0.02 -17.65 -23.72
N ASP A 206 0.45 -17.89 -24.96
CA ASP A 206 1.60 -17.20 -25.53
C ASP A 206 1.36 -15.68 -25.65
N TYR A 207 0.11 -15.26 -25.89
CA TYR A 207 -0.29 -13.87 -25.85
C TYR A 207 -0.03 -13.22 -24.49
N PHE A 208 -0.45 -13.85 -23.39
CA PHE A 208 -0.25 -13.29 -22.04
C PHE A 208 1.24 -13.23 -21.66
N ASP A 209 2.02 -14.23 -22.04
CA ASP A 209 3.48 -14.21 -21.84
C ASP A 209 4.12 -13.08 -22.65
N ALA A 210 3.67 -12.85 -23.89
CA ALA A 210 4.16 -11.75 -24.73
C ALA A 210 3.79 -10.37 -24.16
N ILE A 211 2.57 -10.17 -23.66
CA ILE A 211 2.16 -8.92 -23.02
C ILE A 211 3.09 -8.59 -21.85
N LYS A 212 3.34 -9.57 -20.97
CA LYS A 212 4.28 -9.41 -19.84
C LYS A 212 5.68 -9.02 -20.31
N ASN A 213 6.19 -9.66 -21.37
CA ASN A 213 7.53 -9.38 -21.89
C ASN A 213 7.63 -8.02 -22.59
N VAL A 214 6.60 -7.60 -23.32
CA VAL A 214 6.54 -6.29 -23.99
C VAL A 214 6.40 -5.17 -22.97
N SER A 215 5.47 -5.29 -22.03
CA SER A 215 5.28 -4.28 -20.98
C SER A 215 6.56 -4.10 -20.16
N MET A 216 7.21 -5.20 -19.75
CA MET A 216 8.46 -5.18 -18.97
C MET A 216 9.67 -4.62 -19.73
N ARG A 217 9.64 -4.52 -21.06
CA ARG A 217 10.66 -3.81 -21.84
C ARG A 217 10.39 -2.31 -21.91
N ASN A 218 9.13 -1.91 -21.77
CA ASN A 218 8.66 -0.53 -21.82
C ASN A 218 8.26 -0.04 -20.42
N LYS A 219 9.20 -0.07 -19.48
CA LYS A 219 8.96 0.35 -18.09
C LYS A 219 8.95 1.87 -17.96
N PHE A 220 8.16 2.36 -17.03
CA PHE A 220 8.19 3.74 -16.57
C PHE A 220 7.83 3.79 -15.08
N HIS A 221 8.09 4.93 -14.43
CA HIS A 221 7.76 5.11 -13.04
C HIS A 221 7.08 6.46 -12.85
N PRO A 222 5.75 6.52 -12.77
CA PRO A 222 5.02 7.78 -12.91
C PRO A 222 5.37 8.83 -11.84
N VAL A 223 5.62 8.41 -10.60
CA VAL A 223 6.05 9.35 -9.53
C VAL A 223 7.43 9.93 -9.82
N ARG A 224 8.40 9.13 -10.27
CA ARG A 224 9.74 9.60 -10.64
C ARG A 224 9.66 10.53 -11.84
N ASP A 225 8.86 10.16 -12.84
CA ASP A 225 8.69 10.96 -14.05
C ASP A 225 8.12 12.35 -13.73
N ILE A 226 7.14 12.44 -12.82
CA ILE A 226 6.66 13.75 -12.33
C ILE A 226 7.76 14.48 -11.55
N LEU A 227 8.39 13.83 -10.56
CA LEU A 227 9.40 14.46 -9.70
C LEU A 227 10.65 14.93 -10.47
N ASP A 228 11.07 14.19 -11.50
CA ASP A 228 12.19 14.54 -12.38
C ASP A 228 11.85 15.71 -13.30
N GLY A 229 10.56 15.93 -13.60
CA GLY A 229 10.08 17.08 -14.36
C GLY A 229 9.90 18.37 -13.54
N LEU A 230 10.05 18.33 -12.21
CA LEU A 230 9.91 19.50 -11.35
C LEU A 230 11.21 20.31 -11.27
N GLU A 231 11.11 21.63 -11.44
CA GLU A 231 12.23 22.56 -11.30
C GLU A 231 12.08 23.40 -10.03
N TRP A 232 13.14 23.44 -9.22
CA TRP A 232 13.15 24.27 -8.01
C TRP A 232 13.41 25.73 -8.36
N ASP A 233 12.56 26.61 -7.85
CA ASP A 233 12.60 28.06 -8.09
C ASP A 233 13.59 28.83 -7.21
N GLY A 234 14.38 28.14 -6.39
CA GLY A 234 15.35 28.74 -5.47
C GLY A 234 14.75 29.29 -4.17
N SER A 235 13.44 29.14 -3.96
CA SER A 235 12.74 29.66 -2.77
C SER A 235 12.48 28.58 -1.72
N GLU A 236 12.36 28.99 -0.46
CA GLU A 236 12.00 28.09 0.64
C GLU A 236 10.49 27.82 0.66
N ARG A 237 10.06 26.73 0.01
CA ARG A 237 8.65 26.37 -0.20
C ARG A 237 8.11 25.41 0.85
N ILE A 238 8.95 24.50 1.37
CA ILE A 238 8.53 23.50 2.38
C ILE A 238 8.07 24.19 3.68
N ARG A 239 8.80 25.23 4.13
CA ARG A 239 8.54 25.92 5.40
C ARG A 239 7.14 26.55 5.52
N SER A 240 6.57 27.02 4.41
CA SER A 240 5.27 27.70 4.42
C SER A 240 4.08 26.75 4.27
N LEU A 241 4.26 25.50 3.82
CA LEU A 241 3.14 24.58 3.54
C LEU A 241 2.19 24.39 4.73
N LEU A 242 2.74 23.96 5.87
CA LEU A 242 1.91 23.63 7.04
C LEU A 242 1.24 24.86 7.67
N PRO A 243 1.95 25.99 7.87
CA PRO A 243 1.30 27.22 8.32
C PRO A 243 0.21 27.71 7.38
N ASP A 244 0.47 27.72 6.07
CA ASP A 244 -0.45 28.33 5.10
C ASP A 244 -1.75 27.53 4.96
N TYR A 245 -1.67 26.20 4.88
CA TYR A 245 -2.82 25.35 4.57
C TYR A 245 -3.48 24.72 5.79
N LEU A 246 -2.71 24.44 6.85
CA LEU A 246 -3.20 23.74 8.03
C LEU A 246 -3.12 24.58 9.31
N GLY A 247 -2.72 25.85 9.21
CA GLY A 247 -2.70 26.77 10.36
C GLY A 247 -1.76 26.30 11.47
N VAL A 248 -0.69 25.62 11.11
CA VAL A 248 0.34 25.15 12.05
C VAL A 248 1.20 26.33 12.51
N GLU A 249 1.73 26.27 13.73
CA GLU A 249 2.70 27.26 14.19
C GLU A 249 4.01 27.17 13.37
N SER A 250 4.55 28.32 12.95
CA SER A 250 5.77 28.37 12.15
C SER A 250 7.02 28.18 13.03
N THR A 251 7.20 26.97 13.53
CA THR A 251 8.35 26.57 14.35
C THR A 251 9.38 25.80 13.53
N GLU A 252 10.62 25.76 14.03
CA GLU A 252 11.68 24.96 13.41
C GLU A 252 11.34 23.46 13.44
N TYR A 253 10.72 22.99 14.52
CA TYR A 253 10.26 21.61 14.63
C TYR A 253 9.26 21.24 13.51
N CYS A 254 8.20 22.03 13.32
CA CYS A 254 7.19 21.74 12.29
C CYS A 254 7.79 21.75 10.87
N TYR A 255 8.71 22.67 10.60
CA TYR A 255 9.45 22.69 9.35
C TYR A 255 10.29 21.42 9.15
N GLN A 256 11.10 21.04 10.14
CA GLN A 256 11.98 19.88 10.04
C GLN A 256 11.20 18.57 9.92
N VAL A 257 10.05 18.43 10.59
CA VAL A 257 9.17 17.27 10.42
C VAL A 257 8.64 17.18 9.00
N MET A 258 8.12 18.29 8.44
CA MET A 258 7.62 18.31 7.05
C MET A 258 8.73 18.02 6.05
N ARG A 259 9.89 18.69 6.19
CA ARG A 259 11.07 18.48 5.35
C ARG A 259 11.52 17.03 5.39
N LEU A 260 11.67 16.45 6.58
CA LEU A 260 12.09 15.06 6.76
C LEU A 260 11.09 14.08 6.11
N TRP A 261 9.79 14.32 6.30
CA TRP A 261 8.74 13.48 5.72
C TRP A 261 8.75 13.52 4.19
N MET A 262 8.88 14.71 3.58
CA MET A 262 9.01 14.85 2.13
C MET A 262 10.29 14.22 1.61
N LEU A 263 11.43 14.40 2.28
CA LEU A 263 12.69 13.74 1.90
C LEU A 263 12.59 12.22 1.99
N GLY A 264 11.91 11.69 3.00
CA GLY A 264 11.61 10.26 3.11
C GLY A 264 10.77 9.75 1.94
N ALA A 265 9.77 10.53 1.51
CA ALA A 265 8.90 10.18 0.38
C ALA A 265 9.66 10.19 -0.96
N VAL A 266 10.54 11.17 -1.17
CA VAL A 266 11.44 11.24 -2.32
C VAL A 266 12.41 10.05 -2.30
N ALA A 267 13.09 9.82 -1.17
CA ALA A 267 14.06 8.73 -1.03
C ALA A 267 13.42 7.37 -1.30
N ARG A 268 12.20 7.12 -0.79
CA ARG A 268 11.47 5.86 -1.02
C ARG A 268 11.17 5.60 -2.50
N VAL A 269 10.99 6.65 -3.29
CA VAL A 269 10.73 6.55 -4.73
C VAL A 269 12.03 6.32 -5.50
N TYR A 270 13.11 7.05 -5.22
CA TYR A 270 14.38 6.91 -5.96
C TYR A 270 15.28 5.77 -5.47
N GLU A 271 15.16 5.38 -4.20
CA GLU A 271 15.85 4.27 -3.55
C GLU A 271 14.82 3.35 -2.85
N PRO A 272 14.01 2.59 -3.63
CA PRO A 272 13.01 1.70 -3.07
C PRO A 272 13.62 0.78 -2.00
N GLY A 273 12.95 0.72 -0.85
CA GLY A 273 13.41 -0.07 0.28
C GLY A 273 14.41 0.64 1.22
N CYS A 274 14.76 1.90 0.97
CA CYS A 274 15.54 2.70 1.93
C CYS A 274 14.88 2.72 3.31
N LYS A 275 15.67 2.79 4.38
CA LYS A 275 15.10 2.81 5.74
C LYS A 275 14.48 4.18 6.02
N PHE A 276 13.20 4.20 6.35
CA PHE A 276 12.50 5.39 6.83
C PHE A 276 11.53 4.99 7.95
N ASP A 277 11.79 5.48 9.16
CA ASP A 277 11.11 5.03 10.39
C ASP A 277 10.02 5.97 10.88
N TYR A 278 9.93 7.17 10.31
CA TYR A 278 9.06 8.23 10.81
C TYR A 278 7.68 8.21 10.17
N THR A 279 6.68 8.59 10.96
CA THR A 279 5.29 8.78 10.55
C THR A 279 4.85 10.13 11.09
N MET A 280 4.47 11.03 10.19
CA MET A 280 3.96 12.35 10.55
C MET A 280 2.50 12.23 10.99
N ILE A 281 2.12 12.82 12.12
CA ILE A 281 0.75 12.76 12.65
C ILE A 281 0.17 14.17 12.75
N PHE A 282 -0.90 14.45 12.01
CA PHE A 282 -1.65 15.68 12.15
C PHE A 282 -2.75 15.54 13.20
N THR A 283 -2.63 16.33 14.27
CA THR A 283 -3.61 16.43 15.35
C THR A 283 -4.33 17.76 15.27
N GLY A 284 -5.65 17.80 15.43
CA GLY A 284 -6.39 19.06 15.51
C GLY A 284 -7.84 18.92 15.07
N PRO A 285 -8.59 20.03 14.95
CA PRO A 285 -10.03 20.01 14.73
C PRO A 285 -10.42 19.29 13.43
N GLN A 286 -11.60 18.68 13.43
CA GLN A 286 -12.19 18.08 12.23
C GLN A 286 -12.52 19.18 11.19
N GLY A 287 -12.49 18.82 9.91
CA GLY A 287 -12.90 19.72 8.83
C GLY A 287 -11.84 20.74 8.38
N LEU A 288 -10.63 20.72 8.97
CA LEU A 288 -9.52 21.58 8.55
C LEU A 288 -8.86 21.16 7.22
N GLY A 289 -9.21 19.98 6.69
CA GLY A 289 -8.66 19.49 5.42
C GLY A 289 -7.35 18.68 5.56
N LYS A 290 -7.06 18.08 6.72
CA LYS A 290 -5.84 17.25 6.94
C LYS A 290 -5.67 16.14 5.89
N SER A 291 -6.71 15.34 5.68
CA SER A 291 -6.72 14.25 4.67
C SER A 291 -6.65 14.81 3.25
N THR A 292 -7.34 15.92 2.97
CA THR A 292 -7.28 16.63 1.68
C THR A 292 -5.87 17.13 1.38
N PHE A 293 -5.17 17.70 2.36
CA PHE A 293 -3.77 18.11 2.22
C PHE A 293 -2.89 16.92 1.83
N LEU A 294 -2.97 15.80 2.55
CA LEU A 294 -2.20 14.59 2.24
C LEU A 294 -2.51 14.03 0.86
N LYS A 295 -3.80 14.03 0.48
CA LYS A 295 -4.26 13.61 -0.84
C LYS A 295 -3.71 14.52 -1.94
N MET A 296 -3.68 15.83 -1.74
CA MET A 296 -3.11 16.74 -2.74
C MET A 296 -1.58 16.64 -2.81
N MET A 297 -0.91 16.35 -1.68
CA MET A 297 0.53 16.09 -1.64
C MET A 297 0.91 14.88 -2.51
N SER A 298 0.00 13.94 -2.80
CA SER A 298 0.29 12.80 -3.68
C SER A 298 0.36 13.20 -5.14
N LEU A 299 -0.05 14.43 -5.51
CA LEU A 299 -0.11 14.97 -6.88
C LEU A 299 -1.07 14.25 -7.84
N ASN A 300 -1.40 13.00 -7.54
CA ASN A 300 -2.38 12.18 -8.23
C ASN A 300 -3.17 11.38 -7.18
N ASP A 301 -4.50 11.49 -7.23
CA ASP A 301 -5.42 10.82 -6.31
C ASP A 301 -5.21 9.30 -6.23
N SER A 302 -4.77 8.66 -7.32
CA SER A 302 -4.51 7.21 -7.35
C SER A 302 -3.30 6.78 -6.51
N TRP A 303 -2.41 7.70 -6.14
CA TRP A 303 -1.25 7.43 -5.28
C TRP A 303 -1.52 7.73 -3.80
N PHE A 304 -2.73 8.13 -3.47
CA PHE A 304 -3.17 8.34 -2.11
C PHE A 304 -4.01 7.16 -1.64
N ASN A 305 -3.72 6.64 -0.45
CA ASN A 305 -4.45 5.53 0.14
C ASN A 305 -4.83 5.83 1.59
N ASP A 306 -6.12 5.92 1.87
CA ASP A 306 -6.71 6.14 3.20
C ASP A 306 -7.48 4.91 3.73
N SER A 307 -7.47 3.82 2.96
CA SER A 307 -8.35 2.67 3.13
C SER A 307 -7.65 1.49 3.84
N LEU A 308 -6.62 1.78 4.64
CA LEU A 308 -5.94 0.77 5.47
C LEU A 308 -6.72 0.46 6.74
N ASP A 309 -7.53 -0.59 6.69
CA ASP A 309 -8.32 -1.06 7.83
C ASP A 309 -7.51 -1.88 8.86
N SER A 310 -6.42 -2.53 8.44
CA SER A 310 -5.56 -3.36 9.31
C SER A 310 -4.10 -3.32 8.82
N LEU A 311 -3.14 -3.52 9.73
CA LEU A 311 -1.68 -3.42 9.44
C LEU A 311 -0.94 -4.76 9.56
N ASP A 312 -1.69 -5.84 9.73
CA ASP A 312 -1.23 -7.18 10.13
C ASP A 312 -1.55 -8.28 9.11
N SER A 313 -1.80 -7.91 7.84
CA SER A 313 -2.15 -8.87 6.80
C SER A 313 -1.34 -8.69 5.50
N ASP A 314 -1.15 -9.79 4.77
CA ASP A 314 -0.63 -9.76 3.39
C ASP A 314 -1.47 -8.84 2.49
N LYS A 315 -2.78 -8.69 2.79
CA LYS A 315 -3.68 -7.76 2.10
C LYS A 315 -3.31 -6.30 2.36
N ALA A 316 -2.89 -5.95 3.58
CA ALA A 316 -2.41 -4.61 3.89
C ALA A 316 -1.16 -4.28 3.05
N ALA A 317 -0.19 -5.20 3.01
CA ALA A 317 0.99 -5.05 2.16
C ALA A 317 0.64 -4.95 0.66
N GLN A 318 -0.32 -5.74 0.18
CA GLN A 318 -0.84 -5.66 -1.20
C GLN A 318 -1.46 -4.29 -1.49
N SER A 319 -2.23 -3.73 -0.57
CA SER A 319 -2.89 -2.44 -0.75
C SER A 319 -1.91 -1.25 -0.82
N LEU A 320 -0.66 -1.41 -0.37
CA LEU A 320 0.38 -0.39 -0.52
C LEU A 320 0.89 -0.27 -1.97
N MET A 321 0.65 -1.27 -2.82
CA MET A 321 1.10 -1.27 -4.20
C MET A 321 0.47 -0.08 -4.94
N GLY A 322 1.29 0.73 -5.62
CA GLY A 322 0.82 1.94 -6.30
C GLY A 322 0.41 3.10 -5.38
N SER A 323 0.63 2.99 -4.06
CA SER A 323 0.37 4.08 -3.10
C SER A 323 1.66 4.79 -2.72
N TRP A 324 1.71 6.11 -2.80
CA TRP A 324 2.89 6.91 -2.41
C TRP A 324 2.71 7.49 -1.01
N ILE A 325 1.53 8.05 -0.75
CA ILE A 325 1.15 8.60 0.55
C ILE A 325 0.01 7.76 1.10
N VAL A 326 0.25 7.24 2.30
CA VAL A 326 -0.68 6.34 2.97
C VAL A 326 -1.16 7.00 4.26
N GLU A 327 -2.44 7.32 4.30
CA GLU A 327 -3.10 7.91 5.45
C GLU A 327 -3.54 6.83 6.46
N LEU A 328 -3.17 7.01 7.71
CA LEU A 328 -3.72 6.28 8.86
C LEU A 328 -4.88 7.09 9.45
N ALA A 329 -6.05 7.01 8.81
CA ALA A 329 -7.22 7.81 9.16
C ALA A 329 -7.76 7.49 10.56
N GLU A 330 -7.91 8.54 11.39
CA GLU A 330 -8.28 8.45 12.82
C GLU A 330 -7.39 7.51 13.65
N LEU A 331 -6.24 7.10 13.11
CA LEU A 331 -5.37 6.08 13.70
C LEU A 331 -6.11 4.78 14.09
N LYS A 332 -7.27 4.50 13.46
CA LYS A 332 -8.10 3.32 13.74
C LYS A 332 -7.36 2.02 13.53
N SER A 333 -6.52 1.98 12.50
CA SER A 333 -5.67 0.85 12.15
C SER A 333 -4.65 0.52 13.25
N LEU A 334 -4.22 1.52 14.04
CA LEU A 334 -3.34 1.31 15.19
C LEU A 334 -4.05 0.56 16.32
N ALA A 335 -5.31 0.94 16.58
CA ALA A 335 -6.12 0.37 17.67
C ALA A 335 -6.68 -1.03 17.36
N ARG A 336 -6.85 -1.39 16.07
CA ARG A 336 -7.48 -2.64 15.63
C ARG A 336 -6.52 -3.78 15.30
N THR A 337 -5.20 -3.52 15.32
CA THR A 337 -4.19 -4.51 14.95
C THR A 337 -4.08 -5.60 16.02
N ALA A 338 -4.36 -6.86 15.67
CA ALA A 338 -4.41 -7.99 16.60
C ALA A 338 -3.03 -8.31 17.21
N GLY A 339 -1.96 -7.98 16.49
CA GLY A 339 -0.57 -8.07 16.96
C GLY A 339 -0.10 -6.91 17.84
N GLY A 340 -0.99 -6.00 18.23
CA GLY A 340 -0.69 -4.84 19.06
C GLY A 340 0.28 -3.83 18.43
N VAL A 341 0.79 -2.92 19.27
CA VAL A 341 1.65 -1.80 18.85
C VAL A 341 2.97 -2.26 18.20
N GLU A 342 3.47 -3.45 18.51
CA GLU A 342 4.69 -3.98 17.89
C GLU A 342 4.50 -4.33 16.41
N SER A 343 3.36 -4.95 16.05
CA SER A 343 3.04 -5.27 14.67
C SER A 343 2.94 -4.00 13.82
N VAL A 344 2.28 -2.97 14.35
CA VAL A 344 2.23 -1.63 13.76
C VAL A 344 3.64 -1.09 13.53
N LYS A 345 4.51 -1.10 14.56
CA LYS A 345 5.88 -0.57 14.44
C LYS A 345 6.64 -1.29 13.32
N ARG A 346 6.53 -2.62 13.24
CA ARG A 346 7.15 -3.40 12.16
C ARG A 346 6.55 -3.01 10.81
N PHE A 347 5.23 -2.88 10.72
CA PHE A 347 4.55 -2.50 9.49
C PHE A 347 4.87 -1.08 9.06
N LEU A 348 5.01 -0.07 9.92
CA LEU A 348 5.34 1.29 9.47
C LEU A 348 6.80 1.41 9.03
N THR A 349 7.69 0.60 9.61
CA THR A 349 9.14 0.73 9.41
C THR A 349 9.75 -0.31 8.47
N ALA A 350 8.96 -1.21 7.89
CA ALA A 350 9.49 -2.22 6.98
C ALA A 350 10.15 -1.56 5.75
N ALA A 351 11.22 -2.19 5.28
CA ALA A 351 11.90 -1.80 4.04
C ALA A 351 11.27 -2.49 2.83
N GLN A 352 10.76 -3.69 3.03
CA GLN A 352 10.21 -4.53 1.98
C GLN A 352 9.04 -5.33 2.53
N ASP A 353 8.12 -5.67 1.64
CA ASP A 353 7.01 -6.56 1.90
C ASP A 353 7.18 -7.82 1.05
N LYS A 354 6.84 -8.99 1.62
CA LYS A 354 6.97 -10.28 0.93
C LYS A 354 5.62 -10.97 0.90
N TYR A 355 5.03 -11.08 -0.28
CA TYR A 355 3.77 -11.78 -0.48
C TYR A 355 3.70 -12.37 -1.89
N ARG A 356 2.71 -13.24 -2.11
CA ARG A 356 2.44 -13.85 -3.41
C ARG A 356 1.29 -13.11 -4.07
N VAL A 357 1.53 -12.55 -5.25
CA VAL A 357 0.48 -11.96 -6.09
C VAL A 357 -0.49 -13.06 -6.50
N PRO A 358 -1.81 -12.80 -6.57
CA PRO A 358 -2.77 -13.76 -7.10
C PRO A 358 -2.30 -14.34 -8.44
N TYR A 359 -2.53 -15.64 -8.66
CA TYR A 359 -2.14 -16.39 -9.86
C TYR A 359 -0.63 -16.58 -10.10
N GLU A 360 0.23 -15.88 -9.38
CA GLU A 360 1.67 -16.10 -9.45
C GLU A 360 2.11 -17.34 -8.65
N ARG A 361 3.15 -18.01 -9.16
CA ARG A 361 3.65 -19.29 -8.60
C ARG A 361 4.55 -19.09 -7.39
N ARG A 362 5.17 -17.91 -7.25
CA ARG A 362 6.20 -17.63 -6.24
C ARG A 362 5.83 -16.36 -5.48
N ALA A 363 6.25 -16.29 -4.22
CA ALA A 363 6.20 -15.05 -3.46
C ALA A 363 7.32 -14.14 -3.94
N ASP A 364 7.00 -12.87 -4.14
CA ASP A 364 7.93 -11.83 -4.55
C ASP A 364 8.26 -10.91 -3.39
N ILE A 365 9.36 -10.18 -3.55
CA ILE A 365 9.77 -9.12 -2.64
C ILE A 365 9.43 -7.79 -3.29
N PHE A 366 8.69 -6.96 -2.56
CA PHE A 366 8.29 -5.62 -2.96
C PHE A 366 9.02 -4.63 -2.07
N LEU A 367 9.94 -3.86 -2.66
CA LEU A 367 10.62 -2.79 -1.95
C LEU A 367 9.66 -1.63 -1.75
N ARG A 368 9.59 -1.09 -0.54
CA ARG A 368 8.63 -0.02 -0.25
C ARG A 368 9.03 1.29 -0.87
N GLN A 369 8.01 1.91 -1.46
CA GLN A 369 8.08 3.22 -2.11
C GLN A 369 7.12 4.25 -1.48
N CYS A 370 6.38 3.85 -0.43
CA CYS A 370 5.40 4.70 0.24
C CYS A 370 5.92 5.32 1.55
N VAL A 371 5.26 6.38 1.99
CA VAL A 371 5.38 6.98 3.33
C VAL A 371 4.03 7.06 4.01
N PHE A 372 4.05 7.04 5.34
CA PHE A 372 2.85 7.09 6.16
C PHE A 372 2.65 8.48 6.76
N ALA A 373 1.40 8.90 6.82
CA ALA A 373 0.96 10.04 7.62
C ALA A 373 -0.34 9.68 8.35
N GLY A 374 -0.50 10.12 9.59
CA GLY A 374 -1.70 9.89 10.37
C GLY A 374 -2.51 11.17 10.52
N THR A 375 -3.82 11.03 10.60
CA THR A 375 -4.70 12.14 10.94
C THR A 375 -5.59 11.74 12.12
N THR A 376 -5.74 12.65 13.07
CA THR A 376 -6.62 12.43 14.22
C THR A 376 -7.15 13.75 14.76
N ASN A 377 -8.32 13.67 15.40
CA ASN A 377 -8.88 14.78 16.16
C ASN A 377 -8.66 14.60 17.67
N LYS A 378 -8.15 13.43 18.09
CA LYS A 378 -7.81 13.13 19.48
C LYS A 378 -6.39 13.60 19.76
N SER A 379 -6.17 14.14 20.95
CA SER A 379 -4.83 14.42 21.47
C SER A 379 -4.18 13.16 22.06
N ASP A 380 -4.97 12.20 22.54
CA ASP A 380 -4.58 11.08 23.38
C ASP A 380 -4.67 9.73 22.62
N PHE A 381 -3.69 9.44 21.76
CA PHE A 381 -3.74 8.29 20.85
C PHE A 381 -2.54 7.35 20.92
N LEU A 382 -1.45 7.74 21.60
CA LEU A 382 -0.30 6.86 21.81
C LEU A 382 -0.55 5.98 23.02
N GLN A 383 -0.45 4.65 22.86
CA GLN A 383 -0.79 3.70 23.93
C GLN A 383 0.42 3.07 24.64
N ASP A 384 1.62 3.18 24.09
CA ASP A 384 2.80 2.47 24.57
C ASP A 384 4.02 3.37 24.45
N GLU A 385 4.79 3.54 25.53
CA GLU A 385 5.99 4.38 25.57
C GLU A 385 7.08 3.87 24.61
N THR A 386 7.12 2.56 24.36
CA THR A 386 8.17 1.99 23.53
C THR A 386 7.93 2.35 22.06
N GLY A 387 8.84 3.06 21.42
CA GLY A 387 8.78 3.28 19.98
C GLY A 387 7.95 4.48 19.49
N ASN A 388 7.43 5.31 20.40
CA ASN A 388 6.79 6.59 20.08
C ASN A 388 7.67 7.56 19.30
N ARG A 389 9.00 7.40 19.39
CA ARG A 389 9.99 8.18 18.61
C ARG A 389 9.71 8.23 17.10
N ARG A 390 8.91 7.30 16.57
CA ARG A 390 8.53 7.19 15.16
C ARG A 390 7.39 8.14 14.79
N PHE A 391 6.55 8.52 15.75
CA PHE A 391 5.42 9.42 15.53
C PHE A 391 5.85 10.86 15.76
N LEU A 392 5.85 11.65 14.69
CA LEU A 392 6.19 13.08 14.72
C LEU A 392 4.90 13.88 14.64
N ILE A 393 4.52 14.48 15.76
CA ILE A 393 3.20 15.07 15.95
C ILE A 393 3.23 16.53 15.53
N ILE A 394 2.24 16.95 14.75
CA ILE A 394 2.04 18.34 14.32
C ILE A 394 0.63 18.79 14.70
N GLN A 395 0.58 19.84 15.52
CA GLN A 395 -0.67 20.48 15.92
C GLN A 395 -1.16 21.43 14.81
N THR A 396 -2.32 21.10 14.25
CA THR A 396 -2.99 21.85 13.18
C THR A 396 -4.10 22.74 13.75
N GLY A 397 -4.39 23.84 13.07
CA GLY A 397 -5.45 24.78 13.47
C GLY A 397 -5.09 25.64 14.69
N VAL A 398 -3.81 25.76 15.04
CA VAL A 398 -3.30 26.69 16.06
C VAL A 398 -3.57 28.14 15.61
N ASN A 399 -3.30 28.40 14.34
CA ASN A 399 -3.59 29.64 13.64
C ASN A 399 -4.69 29.41 12.59
N LYS A 400 -5.27 30.50 12.10
CA LYS A 400 -6.16 30.43 10.93
C LYS A 400 -5.30 30.20 9.66
N PRO A 401 -5.59 29.17 8.84
CA PRO A 401 -4.93 28.99 7.55
C PRO A 401 -5.05 30.24 6.68
N THR A 402 -3.95 30.60 6.00
CA THR A 402 -3.87 31.76 5.11
C THR A 402 -4.30 31.43 3.68
N LYS A 403 -4.21 30.15 3.29
CA LYS A 403 -4.56 29.63 1.96
C LYS A 403 -5.62 28.54 2.05
N SER A 404 -6.31 28.32 0.93
CA SER A 404 -7.34 27.29 0.77
C SER A 404 -6.77 26.07 0.03
N LEU A 405 -7.18 24.87 0.41
CA LEU A 405 -6.86 23.63 -0.31
C LEU A 405 -7.72 23.42 -1.56
N PHE A 406 -8.82 24.16 -1.71
CA PHE A 406 -9.80 23.96 -2.78
C PHE A 406 -9.57 24.88 -3.98
N VAL A 407 -8.33 25.33 -4.18
CA VAL A 407 -7.94 26.19 -5.30
C VAL A 407 -6.77 25.56 -6.08
N PRO A 408 -6.70 25.75 -7.41
CA PRO A 408 -5.65 25.13 -8.23
C PRO A 408 -4.23 25.46 -7.79
N GLU A 409 -4.00 26.66 -7.26
CA GLU A 409 -2.70 27.15 -6.79
C GLU A 409 -2.12 26.27 -5.67
N ALA A 410 -2.96 25.56 -4.92
CA ALA A 410 -2.50 24.67 -3.86
C ALA A 410 -1.68 23.49 -4.40
N VAL A 411 -2.05 22.94 -5.56
CA VAL A 411 -1.27 21.87 -6.21
C VAL A 411 0.07 22.41 -6.70
N GLU A 412 0.11 23.64 -7.21
CA GLU A 412 1.34 24.28 -7.68
C GLU A 412 2.30 24.60 -6.53
N ASP A 413 1.80 25.07 -5.38
CA ASP A 413 2.61 25.26 -4.17
C ASP A 413 3.19 23.92 -3.67
N MET A 414 2.43 22.83 -3.74
CA MET A 414 2.90 21.48 -3.38
C MET A 414 3.96 20.97 -4.35
N LYS A 415 3.77 21.16 -5.67
CA LYS A 415 4.79 20.86 -6.68
C LYS A 415 6.07 21.65 -6.44
N ALA A 416 5.99 22.95 -6.13
CA ALA A 416 7.14 23.78 -5.83
C ALA A 416 7.90 23.29 -4.59
N ALA A 417 7.19 22.84 -3.55
CA ALA A 417 7.80 22.22 -2.38
C ALA A 417 8.41 20.84 -2.67
N TRP A 418 7.78 20.03 -3.51
CA TRP A 418 8.38 18.77 -3.99
C TRP A 418 9.65 19.02 -4.81
N ALA A 419 9.65 20.04 -5.68
CA ALA A 419 10.83 20.45 -6.44
C ALA A 419 12.01 20.78 -5.52
N GLN A 420 11.73 21.54 -4.45
CA GLN A 420 12.71 21.81 -3.40
C GLN A 420 13.20 20.53 -2.72
N ALA A 421 12.30 19.64 -2.30
CA ALA A 421 12.66 18.40 -1.63
C ALA A 421 13.52 17.48 -2.51
N VAL A 422 13.17 17.34 -3.80
CA VAL A 422 13.95 16.59 -4.79
C VAL A 422 15.33 17.21 -4.97
N ARG A 423 15.43 18.54 -5.08
CA ARG A 423 16.70 19.25 -5.19
C ARG A 423 17.60 18.97 -3.97
N ILE A 424 17.06 19.10 -2.77
CA ILE A 424 17.78 18.80 -1.51
C ILE A 424 18.26 17.35 -1.52
N TRP A 425 17.38 16.39 -1.78
CA TRP A 425 17.73 14.96 -1.79
C TRP A 425 18.83 14.63 -2.80
N LYS A 426 18.73 15.14 -4.03
CA LYS A 426 19.72 14.89 -5.09
C LYS A 426 21.08 15.52 -4.83
N THR A 427 21.13 16.67 -4.14
CA THR A 427 22.39 17.42 -3.95
C THR A 427 23.05 17.23 -2.60
N GLU A 428 22.27 17.26 -1.53
CA GLU A 428 22.78 17.16 -0.16
C GLU A 428 22.83 15.71 0.31
N ARG A 429 21.95 14.84 -0.20
CA ARG A 429 21.75 13.45 0.28
C ARG A 429 21.72 13.37 1.82
N PRO A 430 20.81 14.13 2.48
CA PRO A 430 20.80 14.21 3.93
C PRO A 430 20.41 12.87 4.55
N GLU A 431 20.88 12.63 5.77
CA GLU A 431 20.38 11.51 6.57
C GLU A 431 18.89 11.69 6.85
N LEU A 432 18.12 10.60 6.74
CA LEU A 432 16.68 10.59 6.99
C LEU A 432 16.39 10.46 8.50
N LEU A 433 16.96 11.36 9.28
CA LEU A 433 16.81 11.45 10.73
C LEU A 433 16.29 12.82 11.15
N LEU A 434 15.48 12.85 12.21
CA LEU A 434 15.07 14.11 12.83
C LEU A 434 16.31 14.79 13.44
N PRO A 435 16.57 16.08 13.14
CA PRO A 435 17.67 16.81 13.73
C PRO A 435 17.63 16.80 15.26
N ASP A 436 18.80 16.77 15.89
CA ASP A 436 18.93 16.71 17.36
C ASP A 436 18.25 17.90 18.05
N SER A 437 18.27 19.09 17.43
CA SER A 437 17.60 20.30 17.90
C SER A 437 16.08 20.16 18.04
N CYS A 438 15.47 19.17 17.39
CA CYS A 438 14.03 18.94 17.37
C CYS A 438 13.59 17.77 18.25
N ARG A 439 14.52 17.03 18.85
CA ARG A 439 14.20 15.80 19.60
C ARG A 439 13.45 16.04 20.91
N ASP A 440 13.82 17.10 21.65
CA ASP A 440 13.17 17.42 22.92
C ASP A 440 11.71 17.82 22.70
N GLU A 441 11.45 18.60 21.65
CA GLU A 441 10.10 18.99 21.26
C GLU A 441 9.27 17.79 20.77
N ALA A 442 9.87 16.91 19.96
CA ALA A 442 9.23 15.67 19.54
C ALA A 442 8.82 14.82 20.75
N ARG A 443 9.71 14.69 21.73
CA ARG A 443 9.46 13.92 22.96
C ARG A 443 8.34 14.55 23.78
N ARG A 444 8.37 15.87 23.98
CA ARG A 444 7.33 16.60 24.69
C ARG A 444 5.94 16.33 24.10
N LEU A 445 5.80 16.48 22.78
CA LEU A 445 4.52 16.24 22.09
C LEU A 445 4.10 14.77 22.12
N GLN A 446 5.05 13.83 22.06
CA GLN A 446 4.78 12.40 22.21
C GLN A 446 4.25 12.08 23.60
N ASP A 447 4.88 12.61 24.65
CA ASP A 447 4.48 12.42 26.04
C ASP A 447 3.10 13.05 26.30
N GLU A 448 2.83 14.25 25.76
CA GLU A 448 1.52 14.92 25.83
C GLU A 448 0.42 14.15 25.08
N SER A 449 0.77 13.31 24.11
CA SER A 449 -0.19 12.56 23.28
C SER A 449 -0.43 11.12 23.72
N MET A 450 0.13 10.75 24.88
CA MET A 450 -0.12 9.46 25.52
C MET A 450 -1.56 9.37 26.00
N ALA A 451 -2.24 8.29 25.62
CA ALA A 451 -3.56 7.95 26.13
C ALA A 451 -3.47 7.63 27.63
N ASP A 452 -4.29 8.30 28.44
CA ASP A 452 -4.55 7.86 29.80
C ASP A 452 -5.39 6.57 29.70
N ASP A 453 -4.77 5.44 30.00
CA ASP A 453 -5.42 4.13 29.99
C ASP A 453 -6.43 3.95 31.15
N GLY A 454 -6.72 5.04 31.88
CA GLY A 454 -7.60 5.07 33.05
C GLY A 454 -6.94 4.51 34.29
N LYS A 455 -5.75 3.89 34.19
CA LYS A 455 -5.00 3.40 35.35
C LYS A 455 -4.58 4.56 36.21
N VAL A 456 -4.29 5.74 35.65
CA VAL A 456 -3.93 6.92 36.45
C VAL A 456 -5.07 7.28 37.41
N GLY A 457 -6.31 7.34 36.92
CA GLY A 457 -7.49 7.60 37.75
C GLY A 457 -7.71 6.50 38.80
N ILE A 458 -7.68 5.23 38.41
CA ILE A 458 -7.90 4.08 39.29
C ILE A 458 -6.83 4.01 40.39
N ILE A 459 -5.56 4.14 40.01
CA ILE A 459 -4.42 4.12 40.93
C ILE A 459 -4.47 5.34 41.83
N THR A 460 -4.77 6.53 41.31
CA THR A 460 -4.91 7.74 42.14
C THR A 460 -5.97 7.55 43.21
N GLN A 461 -7.17 7.08 42.83
CA GLN A 461 -8.27 6.79 43.76
C GLN A 461 -7.88 5.71 44.79
N PHE A 462 -7.21 4.64 44.37
CA PHE A 462 -6.72 3.60 45.26
C PHE A 462 -5.71 4.13 46.30
N LEU A 463 -4.87 5.08 45.89
CA LEU A 463 -3.82 5.66 46.72
C LEU A 463 -4.27 6.81 47.63
N GLU A 464 -5.46 7.38 47.44
CA GLU A 464 -6.01 8.45 48.30
C GLU A 464 -5.97 8.06 49.77
N ASN A 465 -6.37 6.83 50.09
CA ASN A 465 -6.48 6.33 51.46
C ASN A 465 -5.27 5.48 51.92
N LYS A 466 -4.21 5.38 51.12
CA LYS A 466 -3.00 4.61 51.46
C LYS A 466 -1.87 5.54 51.91
N GLN A 467 -1.05 5.06 52.85
CA GLN A 467 0.19 5.74 53.30
C GLN A 467 1.45 5.13 52.68
N ARG A 468 1.34 3.86 52.26
CA ARG A 468 2.39 3.11 51.60
C ARG A 468 1.79 2.10 50.65
N THR A 469 2.53 1.74 49.60
CA THR A 469 2.14 0.69 48.67
C THR A 469 3.37 0.04 47.99
N CYS A 470 3.12 -1.01 47.20
CA CYS A 470 4.06 -1.54 46.22
C CYS A 470 3.37 -1.83 44.88
N VAL A 471 4.17 -1.95 43.81
CA VAL A 471 3.66 -2.24 42.46
C VAL A 471 2.75 -3.48 42.41
N LEU A 472 3.10 -4.54 43.15
CA LEU A 472 2.32 -5.78 43.13
C LEU A 472 0.97 -5.67 43.85
N GLU A 473 0.89 -4.78 44.85
CA GLU A 473 -0.37 -4.44 45.53
C GLU A 473 -1.28 -3.66 44.58
N VAL A 474 -0.74 -2.63 43.90
CA VAL A 474 -1.49 -1.84 42.91
C VAL A 474 -1.95 -2.72 41.74
N TRP A 475 -1.09 -3.61 41.24
CA TRP A 475 -1.43 -4.56 40.16
C TRP A 475 -2.65 -5.43 40.51
N LYS A 476 -2.67 -5.98 41.71
CA LYS A 476 -3.70 -6.94 42.11
C LYS A 476 -4.95 -6.29 42.68
N GLU A 477 -4.80 -5.24 43.48
CA GLU A 477 -5.92 -4.63 44.22
C GLU A 477 -6.52 -3.43 43.49
N ALA A 478 -5.71 -2.60 42.81
CA ALA A 478 -6.21 -1.43 42.10
C ALA A 478 -6.65 -1.78 40.68
N LEU A 479 -5.83 -2.54 39.96
CA LEU A 479 -6.08 -2.90 38.56
C LEU A 479 -6.83 -4.24 38.40
N GLU A 480 -7.08 -4.95 39.50
CA GLU A 480 -7.75 -6.26 39.53
C GLU A 480 -7.11 -7.33 38.63
N GLU A 481 -5.81 -7.20 38.37
CA GLU A 481 -5.07 -8.08 37.47
C GLU A 481 -4.48 -9.31 38.18
N ASN A 482 -4.48 -10.44 37.48
CA ASN A 482 -3.98 -11.70 38.01
C ASN A 482 -2.47 -11.87 37.78
N GLY A 483 -1.84 -12.74 38.57
CA GLY A 483 -0.42 -13.08 38.41
C GLY A 483 0.55 -11.97 38.85
N ARG A 484 1.69 -11.86 38.15
CA ARG A 484 2.69 -10.81 38.37
C ARG A 484 2.81 -9.94 37.12
N PRO A 485 2.93 -8.60 37.26
CA PRO A 485 3.13 -7.72 36.12
C PRO A 485 4.44 -8.03 35.41
N GLN A 486 4.46 -7.85 34.10
CA GLN A 486 5.69 -7.80 33.32
C GLN A 486 6.54 -6.59 33.74
N LYS A 487 7.81 -6.58 33.33
CA LYS A 487 8.76 -5.54 33.73
C LYS A 487 8.33 -4.13 33.29
N TRP A 488 7.72 -4.00 32.11
CA TRP A 488 7.22 -2.72 31.59
C TRP A 488 5.99 -2.25 32.38
N GLN A 489 5.00 -3.11 32.62
CA GLN A 489 3.83 -2.84 33.48
C GLN A 489 4.23 -2.41 34.90
N SER A 490 5.29 -3.05 35.44
CA SER A 490 5.82 -2.68 36.75
C SER A 490 6.46 -1.29 36.78
N SER A 491 7.03 -0.86 35.65
CA SER A 491 7.67 0.45 35.49
C SER A 491 6.59 1.51 35.32
N GLU A 492 5.63 1.29 34.41
CA GLU A 492 4.43 2.11 34.21
C GLU A 492 3.70 2.40 35.53
N ILE A 493 3.35 1.38 36.32
CA ILE A 493 2.70 1.56 37.64
C ILE A 493 3.58 2.37 38.60
N SER A 494 4.90 2.15 38.57
CA SER A 494 5.80 2.94 39.42
C SER A 494 5.79 4.41 39.06
N ASP A 495 5.76 4.71 37.77
CA ASP A 495 5.83 6.08 37.25
C ASP A 495 4.51 6.81 37.51
N ILE A 496 3.37 6.11 37.40
CA ILE A 496 2.06 6.62 37.84
C ILE A 496 2.06 6.92 39.35
N ILE A 497 2.58 6.04 40.21
CA ILE A 497 2.65 6.32 41.65
C ILE A 497 3.50 7.56 41.92
N LEU A 498 4.59 7.75 41.18
CA LEU A 498 5.53 8.86 41.39
C LEU A 498 5.07 10.19 40.77
N SER A 499 4.17 10.16 39.78
CA SER A 499 3.56 11.37 39.23
C SER A 499 2.53 11.99 40.18
N ILE A 500 1.98 11.20 41.11
CA ILE A 500 1.03 11.68 42.12
C ILE A 500 1.77 12.51 43.21
N PRO A 501 1.39 13.78 43.43
CA PRO A 501 2.03 14.65 44.40
C PRO A 501 2.09 14.03 45.81
N GLY A 502 3.27 14.09 46.42
CA GLY A 502 3.49 13.63 47.80
C GLY A 502 3.95 12.17 47.93
N TRP A 503 4.00 11.38 46.86
CA TRP A 503 4.56 10.03 46.90
C TRP A 503 6.07 10.01 46.64
N MET A 504 6.78 9.05 47.25
CA MET A 504 8.21 8.85 47.05
C MET A 504 8.59 7.36 47.11
N ARG A 505 9.63 6.99 46.35
CA ARG A 505 10.21 5.65 46.39
C ARG A 505 11.26 5.53 47.49
N VAL A 506 11.19 4.48 48.30
CA VAL A 506 12.16 4.15 49.34
C VAL A 506 13.24 3.22 48.76
N LYS A 507 14.52 3.52 49.02
CA LYS A 507 15.67 2.79 48.43
C LYS A 507 15.75 1.33 48.89
N SER A 508 15.38 1.04 50.14
CA SER A 508 15.44 -0.29 50.71
C SER A 508 14.15 -1.07 50.43
N PRO A 509 14.22 -2.30 49.88
CA PRO A 509 13.05 -3.14 49.71
C PRO A 509 12.46 -3.53 51.07
N THR A 510 11.14 -3.55 51.15
CA THR A 510 10.39 -3.84 52.39
C THR A 510 9.57 -5.10 52.21
N ASN A 511 9.35 -5.86 53.28
CA ASN A 511 8.51 -7.05 53.24
C ASN A 511 7.03 -6.65 53.41
N PHE A 512 6.22 -6.97 52.41
CA PHE A 512 4.76 -6.82 52.43
C PHE A 512 4.14 -8.17 52.79
N LYS A 513 3.10 -8.17 53.64
CA LYS A 513 2.50 -9.42 54.17
C LYS A 513 2.09 -10.41 53.08
N GLU A 514 1.37 -9.93 52.06
CA GLU A 514 0.81 -10.78 50.99
C GLU A 514 1.66 -10.80 49.71
N TYR A 515 2.64 -9.89 49.61
CA TYR A 515 3.40 -9.64 48.37
C TYR A 515 4.90 -9.94 48.50
N GLY A 516 5.36 -10.30 49.69
CA GLY A 516 6.77 -10.58 49.98
C GLY A 516 7.65 -9.33 49.87
N LYS A 517 8.94 -9.53 49.57
CA LYS A 517 9.92 -8.45 49.47
C LYS A 517 9.71 -7.63 48.19
N GLN A 518 9.22 -6.41 48.33
CA GLN A 518 8.89 -5.51 47.22
C GLN A 518 9.54 -4.13 47.39
N LYS A 519 9.62 -3.38 46.28
CA LYS A 519 10.00 -1.96 46.32
C LYS A 519 8.86 -1.16 46.97
N LEU A 520 9.21 -0.35 47.97
CA LEU A 520 8.26 0.42 48.76
C LEU A 520 8.08 1.83 48.19
N PHE A 521 6.82 2.27 48.07
CA PHE A 521 6.42 3.65 47.83
C PHE A 521 5.63 4.14 49.03
N GLN A 522 5.84 5.39 49.46
CA GLN A 522 5.14 5.96 50.61
C GLN A 522 4.88 7.45 50.43
N LYS A 523 3.86 7.99 51.11
CA LYS A 523 3.62 9.43 51.19
C LYS A 523 4.72 10.10 52.01
N LYS A 524 5.17 11.28 51.58
CA LYS A 524 6.04 12.17 52.36
C LYS A 524 5.28 12.58 53.61
N LEU A 525 5.83 12.26 54.79
CA LEU A 525 5.33 12.80 56.05
C LEU A 525 5.56 14.32 56.05
N PRO A 526 4.61 15.14 56.50
CA PRO A 526 4.88 16.55 56.73
C PRO A 526 5.96 16.66 57.81
N SER A 527 7.06 17.34 57.50
CA SER A 527 8.11 17.66 58.45
C SER A 527 7.51 18.54 59.55
N ASN A 528 7.44 18.02 60.79
CA ASN A 528 7.20 18.85 61.97
C ASN A 528 8.48 19.67 62.27
N GLU A 529 8.68 20.75 61.52
CA GLU A 529 9.55 21.86 61.94
C GLU A 529 8.66 23.08 62.16
N ASN A 530 7.95 23.08 63.29
CA ASN A 530 7.39 24.27 63.95
C ASN A 530 6.62 23.77 65.18
N LEU A 531 7.30 23.67 66.33
CA LEU A 531 6.76 23.73 67.71
C LEU A 531 7.81 23.15 68.69
N ALA A 532 8.83 23.94 69.05
CA ALA A 532 9.54 23.84 70.33
C ALA A 532 10.57 24.97 70.50
N THR A 533 10.12 26.23 70.54
CA THR A 533 10.85 27.29 71.26
C THR A 533 9.98 27.71 72.42
N ASN A 534 10.30 27.16 73.60
CA ASN A 534 10.18 27.75 74.94
C ASN A 534 10.08 26.61 75.94
N TYR A 535 11.16 26.36 76.68
CA TYR A 535 11.23 26.10 78.12
C TYR A 535 12.62 25.53 78.45
N LEU A 536 13.46 26.37 79.08
CA LEU A 536 14.57 25.96 79.96
C LEU A 536 13.96 25.64 81.34
N PRO A 537 14.52 24.71 82.16
CA PRO A 537 15.74 25.06 82.92
C PRO A 537 16.72 23.93 83.34
N SER A 538 17.95 24.40 83.63
CA SER A 538 18.90 24.03 84.71
C SER A 538 19.56 22.64 84.84
N ALA A 539 20.89 22.68 84.64
CA ALA A 539 21.99 22.18 85.50
C ALA A 539 21.95 20.75 86.09
N THR A 540 22.97 19.93 85.80
CA THR A 540 24.07 19.57 86.74
C THR A 540 25.14 18.68 86.09
N ASN A 541 26.36 18.80 86.64
CA ASN A 541 27.66 18.23 86.28
C ASN A 541 27.71 16.70 86.02
N SER A 542 28.58 16.25 85.10
CA SER A 542 29.85 15.59 85.48
C SER A 542 30.77 15.27 84.29
N SER A 543 31.93 15.93 84.33
CA SER A 543 33.30 15.54 84.00
C SER A 543 33.61 14.13 83.44
N LYS A 544 34.36 14.09 82.31
CA LYS A 544 35.77 13.63 82.17
C LYS A 544 36.08 13.32 80.69
N ASN A 545 36.99 14.10 80.08
CA ASN A 545 38.37 13.73 79.67
C ASN A 545 38.43 12.55 78.66
N ARG A 546 38.97 12.67 77.44
CA ARG A 546 40.28 13.17 76.95
C ARG A 546 40.13 13.53 75.44
N GLU A 547 40.65 14.66 74.94
CA GLU A 547 41.99 14.83 74.33
C GLU A 547 42.34 13.73 73.29
N LYS A 548 42.83 13.96 72.07
CA LYS A 548 43.44 15.12 71.40
C LYS A 548 43.78 14.70 69.93
N ILE A 549 43.73 15.64 68.96
CA ILE A 549 44.79 16.00 67.96
C ILE A 549 45.15 14.93 66.88
N GLU A 550 45.48 15.18 65.61
CA GLU A 550 45.75 16.29 64.66
C GLU A 550 45.48 15.65 63.27
N ASP A 551 44.84 16.31 62.30
CA ASP A 551 45.41 17.20 61.28
C ASP A 551 46.61 16.65 60.46
N GLY A 552 46.47 16.68 59.13
CA GLY A 552 47.47 16.20 58.19
C GLY A 552 47.02 16.30 56.73
N SER A 553 46.90 17.52 56.23
CA SER A 553 46.80 17.86 54.81
C SER A 553 48.13 17.61 54.09
N GLN A 554 48.11 17.05 52.87
CA GLN A 554 49.07 17.38 51.81
C GLN A 554 48.57 17.00 50.41
N SER A 555 48.88 17.90 49.47
CA SER A 555 48.50 18.02 48.07
C SER A 555 49.55 17.44 47.10
N SER A 556 49.12 16.97 45.92
CA SER A 556 49.85 17.01 44.63
C SER A 556 48.97 16.34 43.55
N GLU A 557 48.41 17.10 42.60
CA GLU A 557 48.92 17.33 41.22
C GLU A 557 48.86 16.11 40.26
N ASP A 558 47.96 16.26 39.28
CA ASP A 558 47.98 15.91 37.85
C ASP A 558 48.61 14.61 37.31
N GLY A 559 47.83 13.94 36.45
CA GLY A 559 48.30 12.89 35.55
C GLY A 559 47.18 12.30 34.66
N PHE A 560 46.93 12.94 33.52
CA PHE A 560 46.11 12.41 32.42
C PHE A 560 46.93 11.43 31.56
N MET A 561 46.32 10.32 31.08
CA MET A 561 46.52 9.58 29.80
C MET A 561 46.02 8.11 29.93
N PRO A 562 45.75 7.35 28.84
CA PRO A 562 44.81 7.58 27.74
C PRO A 562 43.96 6.32 27.41
N ILE A 563 43.11 6.45 26.39
CA ILE A 563 42.26 5.41 25.77
C ILE A 563 43.10 4.56 24.79
N ASP A 564 42.98 3.23 24.84
CA ASP A 564 42.73 2.36 23.67
C ASP A 564 42.65 0.86 24.05
N ASP A 565 42.09 0.08 23.12
CA ASP A 565 41.89 -1.38 23.05
C ASP A 565 40.65 -2.00 23.70
N PHE A 566 39.55 -2.03 22.93
CA PHE A 566 38.75 -3.25 22.82
C PHE A 566 38.44 -3.56 21.35
N SER A 567 39.07 -4.64 20.90
CA SER A 567 38.98 -5.26 19.59
C SER A 567 37.60 -5.83 19.28
N GLN A 568 37.27 -5.75 18.00
CA GLN A 568 36.15 -6.39 17.31
C GLN A 568 36.15 -7.91 17.51
N GLU A 569 34.98 -8.49 17.79
CA GLU A 569 34.68 -9.88 17.49
C GLU A 569 33.42 -9.95 16.62
N GLU A 570 33.64 -10.38 15.37
CA GLU A 570 32.62 -10.85 14.45
C GLU A 570 32.00 -12.15 14.97
N LEU A 571 30.68 -12.31 14.85
CA LEU A 571 30.05 -13.64 14.89
C LEU A 571 29.05 -13.82 13.74
N PRO A 572 28.97 -15.03 13.17
CA PRO A 572 28.54 -15.25 11.80
C PRO A 572 27.03 -15.48 11.66
N PHE A 573 26.56 -15.21 10.44
CA PHE A 573 25.26 -15.58 9.90
C PHE A 573 24.97 -17.10 10.00
N GLN A 574 23.76 -17.44 10.43
CA GLN A 574 22.94 -18.52 9.88
C GLN A 574 21.46 -18.15 9.95
#